data_AF-A0A401GAD2-F1
#
_entry.id   AF-A0A401GAD2-F1
#
_cell.length_a   1.000
_cell.length_b   1.000
_cell.length_c   1.000
_cell.angle_alpha   90.00
_cell.angle_beta   90.00
_cell.angle_gamma   90.00
#
_symmetry.space_group_name_H-M   'P 1'
#
loop_
_entity.id
_entity.type
_entity.pdbx_description
1 polymer ?
#
loop_
_entity_poly.entity_id
_entity_poly.type
_entity_poly.pdbx_seq_one_letter_code
_entity_poly.pdbx_strand_id
1 'polypeptide(L)'
;MAIINPTQLVDEFKKSGEFDRLRRELLSQFRNGEGIASFMARVEDITRQKLASDQKLQYMPDAAASRELMQELDRYPIVERAVADVAMLSDPVFATGIRDSVKKILSEDRKVTSEIAPQTDANAPDVFRKVGCQTSNQSPPIPAVEGESRREGMDAVRAVGGTAEHAPPAHEQEEMDANAALPP
;
A
#
# COMPACT_ATOMS: atom_id res chain seq x y z
N MET A 1 -20.30 22.08 -3.10
CA MET A 1 -19.82 22.60 -1.80
C MET A 1 -18.46 23.16 -2.09
N ALA A 2 -18.23 24.45 -1.84
CA ALA A 2 -16.95 25.07 -2.19
C ALA A 2 -15.77 24.32 -1.55
N ILE A 3 -14.77 23.97 -2.35
CA ILE A 3 -13.53 23.34 -1.89
C ILE A 3 -12.65 24.42 -1.28
N ILE A 4 -12.53 24.42 0.05
CA ILE A 4 -11.80 25.43 0.84
C ILE A 4 -10.47 24.86 1.34
N ASN A 5 -10.40 23.55 1.59
CA ASN A 5 -9.24 22.89 2.19
C ASN A 5 -8.69 21.75 1.31
N PRO A 6 -7.38 21.43 1.39
CA PRO A 6 -6.78 20.32 0.63
C PRO A 6 -7.45 18.96 0.87
N THR A 7 -7.91 18.69 2.10
CA THR A 7 -8.62 17.46 2.44
C THR A 7 -9.92 17.32 1.64
N GLN A 8 -10.67 18.42 1.47
CA GLN A 8 -11.90 18.43 0.70
C GLN A 8 -11.63 18.15 -0.79
N LEU A 9 -10.53 18.67 -1.34
CA LEU A 9 -10.13 18.37 -2.70
C LEU A 9 -9.84 16.87 -2.90
N VAL A 10 -9.16 16.24 -1.93
CA VAL A 10 -8.90 14.80 -1.97
C VAL A 10 -10.20 14.00 -1.88
N ASP A 11 -11.13 14.43 -1.04
CA ASP A 11 -12.43 13.75 -0.90
C ASP A 11 -13.27 13.87 -2.17
N GLU A 12 -13.35 15.05 -2.79
CA GLU A 12 -14.02 15.23 -4.09
C GLU A 12 -13.30 14.45 -5.21
N PHE A 13 -11.97 14.39 -5.19
CA PHE A 13 -11.20 13.56 -6.11
C PHE A 13 -11.53 12.08 -5.96
N LYS A 14 -11.67 11.57 -4.73
CA LYS A 14 -12.12 10.20 -4.49
C LYS A 14 -13.56 9.97 -4.97
N LYS A 15 -14.48 10.91 -4.68
CA LYS A 15 -15.89 10.83 -5.11
C LYS A 15 -16.05 10.85 -6.63
N SER A 16 -15.17 11.57 -7.34
CA SER A 16 -15.21 11.64 -8.81
C SER A 16 -14.89 10.30 -9.50
N GLY A 17 -14.32 9.33 -8.77
CA GLY A 17 -13.87 8.04 -9.32
C GLY A 17 -12.51 8.09 -10.02
N GLU A 18 -11.88 9.26 -10.12
CA GLU A 18 -10.53 9.42 -10.69
C GLU A 18 -9.47 8.66 -9.88
N PHE A 19 -9.65 8.55 -8.56
CA PHE A 19 -8.76 7.73 -7.72
C PHE A 19 -8.77 6.25 -8.12
N ASP A 20 -9.95 5.66 -8.34
CA ASP A 20 -10.05 4.26 -8.76
C ASP A 20 -9.57 4.06 -10.20
N ARG A 21 -9.79 5.05 -11.07
CA ARG A 21 -9.20 5.07 -12.42
C ARG A 21 -7.66 5.02 -12.33
N LEU A 22 -7.06 5.87 -11.50
CA LEU A 22 -5.61 5.93 -11.30
C LEU A 22 -5.07 4.60 -10.77
N ARG A 23 -5.76 4.00 -9.80
CA ARG A 23 -5.41 2.69 -9.24
C ARG A 23 -5.42 1.59 -10.31
N ARG A 24 -6.45 1.55 -11.16
CA ARG A 24 -6.56 0.58 -12.26
C ARG A 24 -5.46 0.77 -13.29
N GLU A 25 -5.19 2.03 -13.66
CA GLU A 25 -4.14 2.38 -14.61
C GLU A 25 -2.76 1.96 -14.09
N LEU A 26 -2.44 2.32 -12.85
CA LEU A 26 -1.17 1.94 -12.22
C LEU A 26 -0.99 0.42 -12.15
N LEU A 27 -2.05 -0.31 -11.75
CA LEU A 27 -2.01 -1.77 -11.72
C LEU A 27 -1.83 -2.37 -13.13
N SER A 28 -2.50 -1.80 -14.13
CA SER A 28 -2.37 -2.24 -15.52
C SER A 28 -0.95 -2.00 -16.04
N GLN A 29 -0.38 -0.83 -15.79
CA GLN A 29 0.97 -0.50 -16.21
C GLN A 29 1.98 -1.42 -15.50
N PHE A 30 1.85 -1.63 -14.19
CA PHE A 30 2.72 -2.54 -13.43
C PHE A 30 2.71 -3.97 -14.01
N ARG A 31 1.52 -4.50 -14.32
CA ARG A 31 1.38 -5.85 -14.90
C ARG A 31 1.99 -6.00 -16.29
N ASN A 32 2.00 -4.92 -17.08
CA ASN A 32 2.52 -4.91 -18.45
C ASN A 32 3.96 -4.37 -18.52
N GLY A 33 4.50 -3.87 -17.42
CA GLY A 33 5.82 -3.24 -17.35
C GLY A 33 6.95 -4.22 -17.07
N GLU A 34 8.18 -3.74 -17.23
CA GLU A 34 9.40 -4.54 -17.04
C GLU A 34 9.58 -5.04 -15.59
N GLY A 35 9.04 -4.30 -14.61
CA GLY A 35 9.14 -4.64 -13.19
C GLY A 35 8.41 -5.92 -12.77
N ILE A 36 7.48 -6.44 -13.58
CA ILE A 36 6.76 -7.68 -13.23
C ILE A 36 7.69 -8.90 -13.23
N ALA A 37 8.67 -8.94 -14.15
CA ALA A 37 9.59 -10.06 -14.24
C ALA A 37 10.50 -10.15 -13.01
N SER A 38 11.04 -9.01 -12.56
CA SER A 38 11.86 -8.96 -11.35
C SER A 38 11.04 -9.21 -10.09
N PHE A 39 9.78 -8.77 -10.04
CA PHE A 39 8.85 -9.10 -8.97
C PHE A 39 8.60 -10.61 -8.88
N MET A 40 8.28 -11.26 -10.01
CA MET A 40 8.03 -12.72 -10.04
C MET A 40 9.29 -13.51 -9.68
N ALA A 41 10.47 -13.10 -10.15
CA ALA A 41 11.74 -13.72 -9.77
C ALA A 41 11.95 -13.71 -8.24
N ARG A 42 11.68 -12.58 -7.57
CA ARG A 42 11.79 -12.50 -6.09
C ARG A 42 10.76 -13.39 -5.40
N VAL A 43 9.53 -13.48 -5.91
CA VAL A 43 8.49 -14.36 -5.36
C VAL A 43 8.91 -15.84 -5.49
N GLU A 44 9.46 -16.22 -6.65
CA GLU A 44 9.98 -17.56 -6.90
C GLU A 44 11.16 -17.91 -5.97
N ASP A 45 12.08 -16.97 -5.77
CA ASP A 45 13.23 -17.15 -4.89
C ASP A 45 12.80 -17.39 -3.44
N ILE A 46 11.88 -16.57 -2.91
CA ILE A 46 11.36 -16.72 -1.55
C ILE A 46 10.61 -18.04 -1.40
N THR A 47 9.79 -18.40 -2.39
CA THR A 47 9.06 -19.67 -2.40
C THR A 47 10.02 -20.86 -2.39
N ARG A 48 11.07 -20.83 -3.23
CA ARG A 48 12.10 -21.87 -3.29
C ARG A 48 12.88 -21.97 -1.99
N GLN A 49 13.27 -20.83 -1.41
CA GLN A 49 13.96 -20.78 -0.11
C GLN A 49 13.08 -21.36 1.00
N LYS A 50 11.78 -21.06 0.99
CA LYS A 50 10.83 -21.59 1.98
C LYS A 50 10.64 -23.11 1.85
N LEU A 51 10.48 -23.61 0.63
CA LEU A 51 10.36 -25.05 0.37
C LEU A 51 11.65 -25.84 0.69
N ALA A 52 12.82 -25.22 0.50
CA ALA A 52 14.10 -25.83 0.84
C ALA A 52 14.37 -25.86 2.35
N SER A 53 13.95 -24.83 3.08
CA SER A 53 14.14 -24.72 4.53
C SER A 53 13.10 -25.52 5.34
N ASP A 54 11.91 -25.71 4.81
CA ASP A 54 10.79 -26.32 5.53
C ASP A 54 10.24 -27.57 4.83
N GLN A 55 10.90 -28.71 5.07
CA GLN A 55 10.51 -29.99 4.48
C GLN A 55 9.07 -30.41 4.80
N LYS A 56 8.46 -29.92 5.90
CA LYS A 56 7.09 -30.30 6.25
C LYS A 56 6.09 -29.85 5.17
N LEU A 57 6.38 -28.76 4.46
CA LEU A 57 5.54 -28.24 3.38
C LEU A 57 5.37 -29.24 2.25
N GLN A 58 6.35 -30.10 2.01
CA GLN A 58 6.31 -31.12 0.96
C GLN A 58 5.30 -32.24 1.25
N TYR A 59 4.97 -32.44 2.53
CA TYR A 59 4.05 -33.48 2.99
C TYR A 59 2.66 -32.94 3.34
N MET A 60 2.48 -31.62 3.28
CA MET A 60 1.19 -30.98 3.57
C MET A 60 0.26 -31.03 2.34
N PRO A 61 -1.07 -31.01 2.56
CA PRO A 61 -2.02 -30.78 1.48
C PRO A 61 -1.75 -29.45 0.78
N ASP A 62 -1.94 -29.41 -0.54
CA ASP A 62 -1.65 -28.24 -1.39
C ASP A 62 -2.30 -26.93 -0.90
N ALA A 63 -3.54 -27.01 -0.41
CA ALA A 63 -4.26 -25.87 0.15
C ALA A 63 -3.60 -25.31 1.44
N ALA A 64 -2.93 -26.15 2.23
CA ALA A 64 -2.22 -25.71 3.42
C ALA A 64 -0.82 -25.18 3.08
N ALA A 65 -0.11 -25.84 2.16
CA ALA A 65 1.19 -25.39 1.69
C ALA A 65 1.11 -24.01 1.01
N SER A 66 0.13 -23.82 0.11
CA SER A 66 -0.11 -22.52 -0.53
C SER A 66 -0.41 -21.40 0.47
N ARG A 67 -1.19 -21.68 1.53
CA ARG A 67 -1.46 -20.71 2.60
C ARG A 67 -0.20 -20.31 3.35
N GLU A 68 0.66 -21.27 3.72
CA GLU A 68 1.93 -20.99 4.40
C GLU A 68 2.88 -20.19 3.49
N LEU A 69 2.95 -20.52 2.20
CA LEU A 69 3.75 -19.77 1.22
C LEU A 69 3.23 -18.33 1.07
N MET A 70 1.91 -18.13 0.99
CA MET A 70 1.32 -16.79 0.94
C MET A 70 1.65 -15.97 2.20
N GLN A 71 1.55 -16.59 3.39
CA GLN A 71 1.93 -15.92 4.64
C GLN A 71 3.42 -15.56 4.68
N GLU A 72 4.27 -16.39 4.10
CA GLU A 72 5.69 -16.09 4.00
C GLU A 72 5.95 -14.91 3.07
N LEU A 73 5.28 -14.84 1.91
CA LEU A 73 5.39 -13.70 0.99
C LEU A 73 4.94 -12.39 1.65
N ASP A 74 3.87 -12.42 2.46
CA ASP A 74 3.37 -11.24 3.19
C ASP A 74 4.37 -10.69 4.23
N ARG A 75 5.36 -11.47 4.67
CA ARG A 75 6.42 -10.99 5.58
C ARG A 75 7.43 -10.08 4.91
N TYR A 76 7.55 -10.18 3.59
CA TYR A 76 8.51 -9.39 2.82
C TYR A 76 7.77 -8.24 2.14
N PRO A 77 8.27 -6.99 2.22
CA PRO A 77 7.68 -5.86 1.52
C PRO A 77 8.04 -5.88 0.03
N ILE A 78 7.74 -6.99 -0.66
CA ILE A 78 8.16 -7.24 -2.05
C ILE A 78 7.40 -6.30 -2.99
N VAL A 79 6.10 -6.11 -2.73
CA VAL A 79 5.23 -5.27 -3.55
C VAL A 79 5.64 -3.80 -3.42
N GLU A 80 5.86 -3.31 -2.19
CA GLU A 80 6.28 -1.93 -1.94
C GLU A 80 7.62 -1.63 -2.60
N ARG A 81 8.57 -2.57 -2.53
CA ARG A 81 9.86 -2.44 -3.21
C ARG A 81 9.70 -2.46 -4.72
N ALA A 82 8.93 -3.39 -5.28
CA ALA A 82 8.71 -3.46 -6.72
C ALA A 82 8.01 -2.20 -7.25
N VAL A 83 7.05 -1.64 -6.50
CA VAL A 83 6.38 -0.38 -6.87
C VAL A 83 7.32 0.82 -6.73
N ALA A 84 8.19 0.85 -5.72
CA ALA A 84 9.19 1.92 -5.55
C ALA A 84 10.25 1.90 -6.66
N ASP A 85 10.66 0.71 -7.11
CA ASP A 85 11.62 0.52 -8.20
C ASP A 85 11.03 0.98 -9.56
N VAL A 86 9.70 1.02 -9.66
CA VAL A 86 8.99 1.41 -10.88
C VAL A 86 8.83 2.94 -10.92
N ALA A 87 9.61 3.60 -11.80
CA ALA A 87 9.60 5.05 -12.01
C ALA A 87 8.30 5.60 -12.65
N MET A 88 7.18 4.87 -12.61
CA MET A 88 5.89 5.27 -13.20
C MET A 88 5.33 6.55 -12.60
N LEU A 89 5.56 6.79 -11.30
CA LEU A 89 5.13 8.03 -10.65
C LEU A 89 5.95 9.25 -11.12
N SER A 90 7.09 9.01 -11.78
CA SER A 90 7.92 10.05 -12.39
C SER A 90 7.55 10.35 -13.85
N ASP A 91 6.60 9.61 -14.43
CA ASP A 91 6.13 9.87 -15.79
C ASP A 91 5.41 11.23 -15.86
N PRO A 92 5.91 12.20 -16.67
CA PRO A 92 5.25 13.48 -16.82
C PRO A 92 3.83 13.37 -17.37
N VAL A 93 3.53 12.36 -18.20
CA VAL A 93 2.19 12.16 -18.79
C VAL A 93 1.19 11.80 -17.70
N PHE A 94 1.54 10.84 -16.84
CA PHE A 94 0.75 10.48 -15.66
C PHE A 94 0.52 11.68 -14.73
N ALA A 95 1.57 12.45 -14.43
CA ALA A 95 1.46 13.65 -13.59
C ALA A 95 0.62 14.77 -14.23
N THR A 96 0.63 14.91 -15.55
CA THR A 96 -0.30 15.85 -16.24
C THR A 96 -1.75 15.40 -16.12
N GLY A 97 -2.03 14.11 -16.27
CA GLY A 97 -3.38 13.56 -16.13
C GLY A 97 -4.00 13.87 -14.77
N ILE A 98 -3.25 13.64 -13.68
CA ILE A 98 -3.71 13.96 -12.32
C ILE A 98 -4.00 15.47 -12.18
N ARG A 99 -3.08 16.32 -12.66
CA ARG A 99 -3.24 17.78 -12.59
C ARG A 99 -4.48 18.25 -13.35
N ASP A 100 -4.77 17.65 -14.48
CA ASP A 100 -5.93 18.02 -15.30
C ASP A 100 -7.24 17.55 -14.65
N SER A 101 -7.28 16.35 -14.06
CA SER A 101 -8.43 15.90 -13.27
C SER A 101 -8.69 16.80 -12.06
N VAL A 102 -7.65 17.22 -11.34
CA VAL A 102 -7.76 18.16 -10.21
C VAL A 102 -8.26 19.54 -10.67
N LYS A 103 -7.71 20.08 -11.77
CA LYS A 103 -8.18 21.35 -12.34
C LYS A 103 -9.65 21.28 -12.74
N LYS A 104 -10.07 20.15 -13.33
CA LYS A 104 -11.47 19.91 -13.72
C LYS A 104 -12.39 20.00 -12.50
N ILE A 105 -12.08 19.27 -11.42
CA ILE A 105 -12.86 19.30 -10.16
C ILE A 105 -12.96 20.73 -9.60
N LEU A 106 -11.83 21.44 -9.51
CA LEU A 106 -11.81 22.82 -9.01
C LEU A 106 -12.61 23.79 -9.90
N SER A 107 -12.61 23.57 -11.22
CA SER A 107 -13.38 24.39 -12.15
C SER A 107 -14.88 24.13 -12.08
N GLU A 108 -15.28 22.88 -11.87
CA GLU A 108 -16.68 22.47 -11.71
C GLU A 108 -17.26 23.05 -10.42
N ASP A 109 -16.53 22.98 -9.31
CA ASP A 109 -16.94 23.56 -8.03
C ASP A 109 -17.15 25.09 -8.09
N ARG A 110 -16.27 25.80 -8.81
CA ARG A 110 -16.40 27.24 -9.03
C ARG A 110 -17.63 27.61 -9.86
N LYS A 111 -17.95 26.82 -10.90
CA LYS A 111 -19.13 27.04 -11.75
C LYS A 111 -20.44 26.86 -10.96
N VAL A 112 -20.52 25.82 -10.15
CA VAL A 112 -21.68 25.56 -9.28
C VAL A 112 -21.91 26.72 -8.30
N THR A 113 -20.84 27.33 -7.81
CA THR A 113 -20.95 28.48 -6.89
C THR A 113 -21.48 29.75 -7.58
N SER A 114 -21.17 29.95 -8.87
CA SER A 114 -21.66 31.12 -9.62
C SER A 114 -23.12 31.03 -10.08
N GLU A 115 -23.70 29.83 -10.24
CA GLU A 115 -25.11 29.67 -10.64
C GLU A 115 -26.09 29.80 -9.46
N ILE A 116 -25.64 29.63 -8.22
CA ILE A 116 -26.47 29.75 -7.00
C ILE A 116 -26.39 31.18 -6.42
N ALA A 117 -25.89 32.16 -7.19
CA ALA A 117 -26.05 33.56 -6.82
C ALA A 117 -27.55 33.91 -6.83
N PRO A 118 -28.14 34.34 -5.70
CA PRO A 118 -29.55 34.64 -5.62
C PRO A 118 -29.83 35.81 -6.57
N GLN A 119 -30.74 35.61 -7.52
CA GLN A 119 -31.46 36.71 -8.13
C GLN A 119 -32.17 37.42 -6.97
N THR A 120 -31.58 38.52 -6.51
CA THR A 120 -32.21 39.47 -5.62
C THR A 120 -33.34 40.13 -6.40
N ASP A 121 -34.50 39.47 -6.42
CA ASP A 121 -35.75 40.12 -6.73
C ASP A 121 -35.97 41.21 -5.68
N ALA A 122 -35.70 42.44 -6.11
CA ALA A 122 -35.96 43.66 -5.36
C ALA A 122 -37.47 43.83 -5.20
N ASN A 123 -38.08 43.17 -4.22
CA ASN A 123 -39.38 43.56 -3.68
C ASN A 123 -39.53 43.05 -2.25
N ALA A 124 -39.03 43.86 -1.31
CA ALA A 124 -39.45 43.79 0.09
C ALA A 124 -40.89 44.35 0.20
N PRO A 125 -41.69 43.85 1.16
CA PRO A 125 -41.78 44.67 2.36
C PRO A 125 -41.52 43.91 3.66
N ASP A 126 -40.96 44.71 4.55
CA ASP A 126 -40.59 44.54 5.93
C ASP A 126 -41.74 44.02 6.83
N VAL A 127 -41.55 42.84 7.44
CA VAL A 127 -42.32 42.42 8.63
C VAL A 127 -41.42 41.63 9.60
N PHE A 128 -40.75 42.38 10.47
CA PHE A 128 -40.61 42.15 11.91
C PHE A 128 -41.14 40.81 12.51
N ARG A 129 -40.23 39.92 12.94
CA ARG A 129 -40.41 38.95 14.07
C ARG A 129 -39.05 38.28 14.36
N LYS A 130 -38.25 38.70 15.35
CA LYS A 130 -38.35 38.58 16.82
C LYS A 130 -38.43 37.12 17.34
N VAL A 131 -37.35 36.78 18.08
CA VAL A 131 -37.15 35.74 19.11
C VAL A 131 -36.60 34.37 18.66
N GLY A 132 -35.43 34.01 19.21
CA GLY A 132 -35.20 32.64 19.69
C GLY A 132 -33.81 32.04 19.47
N CYS A 133 -32.80 32.48 20.22
CA CYS A 133 -31.62 31.65 20.51
C CYS A 133 -32.06 30.31 21.12
N GLN A 134 -31.53 29.19 20.63
CA GLN A 134 -31.11 28.08 21.49
C GLN A 134 -30.09 27.19 20.77
N THR A 135 -28.86 27.35 21.22
CA THR A 135 -27.71 26.47 21.03
C THR A 135 -27.89 25.22 21.87
N SER A 136 -27.88 24.03 21.27
CA SER A 136 -27.59 22.79 21.98
C SER A 136 -26.75 21.87 21.11
N ASN A 137 -25.43 21.99 21.30
CA ASN A 137 -24.46 20.97 20.97
C ASN A 137 -24.74 19.74 21.83
N GLN A 138 -25.13 18.62 21.24
CA GLN A 138 -25.18 17.33 21.92
C GLN A 138 -24.27 16.35 21.15
N SER A 139 -23.00 16.33 21.54
CA SER A 139 -22.06 15.29 21.14
C SER A 139 -22.41 13.98 21.86
N PRO A 140 -22.33 12.82 21.19
CA PRO A 140 -22.46 11.53 21.87
C PRO A 140 -21.20 11.21 22.71
N PRO A 141 -21.35 10.57 23.87
CA PRO A 141 -20.24 10.15 24.72
C PRO A 141 -19.47 8.99 24.10
N ILE A 142 -18.14 9.12 24.04
CA ILE A 142 -17.21 8.05 23.69
C ILE A 142 -17.09 7.11 24.91
N PRO A 143 -17.35 5.79 24.79
CA PRO A 143 -17.10 4.86 25.88
C PRO A 143 -15.59 4.66 26.09
N ALA A 144 -15.14 4.85 27.32
CA ALA A 144 -13.80 4.54 27.78
C ALA A 144 -13.56 3.02 27.70
N VAL A 145 -12.54 2.61 26.95
CA VAL A 145 -12.02 1.25 26.97
C VAL A 145 -10.86 1.22 27.97
N GLU A 146 -11.20 0.93 29.23
CA GLU A 146 -10.23 0.50 30.23
C GLU A 146 -9.94 -0.99 29.99
N GLY A 147 -8.85 -1.26 29.28
CA GLY A 147 -8.31 -2.59 29.09
C GLY A 147 -7.18 -2.86 30.07
N GLU A 148 -7.53 -3.26 31.29
CA GLU A 148 -6.62 -4.00 32.18
C GLU A 148 -6.07 -5.24 31.45
N SER A 149 -4.76 -5.33 31.29
CA SER A 149 -4.10 -6.63 31.11
C SER A 149 -2.89 -6.74 32.02
N ARG A 150 -3.26 -7.11 33.23
CA ARG A 150 -2.47 -7.74 34.27
C ARG A 150 -2.06 -9.14 33.81
N ARG A 151 -0.79 -9.34 33.49
CA ARG A 151 -0.07 -10.62 33.61
C ARG A 151 1.33 -10.27 34.12
N GLU A 152 1.50 -10.27 35.44
CA GLU A 152 2.06 -11.40 36.19
C GLU A 152 3.38 -11.90 35.59
N GLY A 153 4.41 -11.71 36.40
CA GLY A 153 5.74 -12.21 36.13
C GLY A 153 5.75 -13.73 36.06
N MET A 154 6.71 -14.23 35.30
CA MET A 154 7.39 -15.44 35.68
C MET A 154 8.89 -15.21 35.53
N ASP A 155 9.50 -15.22 36.69
CA ASP A 155 10.90 -15.45 36.97
C ASP A 155 11.51 -16.61 36.19
N ALA A 156 12.83 -16.67 36.34
CA ALA A 156 13.69 -17.83 36.22
C ALA A 156 14.34 -18.03 34.84
N VAL A 157 15.57 -17.55 34.67
CA VAL A 157 16.79 -18.32 34.99
C VAL A 157 16.95 -19.50 34.04
N ARG A 158 17.85 -19.37 33.04
CA ARG A 158 18.91 -20.36 32.84
C ARG A 158 20.05 -19.82 31.98
N ALA A 159 21.18 -19.62 32.64
CA ALA A 159 22.50 -19.65 32.03
C ALA A 159 22.79 -21.04 31.42
N VAL A 160 23.76 -21.06 30.50
CA VAL A 160 24.59 -22.18 29.96
C VAL A 160 24.57 -22.00 28.43
N GLY A 161 25.65 -21.63 27.74
CA GLY A 161 27.05 -21.93 27.97
C GLY A 161 27.54 -22.84 26.84
N GLY A 162 28.57 -22.41 26.10
CA GLY A 162 29.36 -23.25 25.19
C GLY A 162 28.67 -23.61 23.86
N THR A 163 29.36 -23.84 22.75
CA THR A 163 30.78 -24.05 22.47
C THR A 163 30.93 -24.20 20.94
N ALA A 164 32.12 -23.88 20.44
CA ALA A 164 32.75 -24.36 19.20
C ALA A 164 32.07 -23.90 17.88
N GLU A 165 32.64 -22.99 17.09
CA GLU A 165 33.98 -23.05 16.48
C GLU A 165 34.22 -24.40 15.78
N HIS A 166 33.77 -24.51 14.53
CA HIS A 166 34.32 -25.50 13.61
C HIS A 166 34.23 -24.99 12.15
N ALA A 167 35.34 -24.43 11.70
CA ALA A 167 35.74 -24.33 10.29
C ALA A 167 37.04 -25.16 10.12
N PRO A 168 37.55 -25.35 8.90
CA PRO A 168 37.07 -26.10 7.75
C PRO A 168 37.91 -27.39 7.54
N PRO A 169 37.81 -28.10 6.41
CA PRO A 169 38.99 -28.06 5.53
C PRO A 169 38.67 -27.90 4.05
N ALA A 170 39.61 -27.23 3.39
CA ALA A 170 39.80 -27.21 1.96
C ALA A 170 40.19 -28.61 1.45
N HIS A 171 39.61 -29.01 0.32
CA HIS A 171 40.21 -29.93 -0.64
C HIS A 171 40.34 -29.10 -1.93
N GLU A 172 41.54 -28.64 -2.31
CA GLU A 172 42.54 -29.39 -3.10
C GLU A 172 41.87 -30.16 -4.24
N GLN A 173 41.86 -29.54 -5.43
CA GLN A 173 42.64 -29.97 -6.59
C GLN A 173 42.06 -31.21 -7.29
N GLU A 174 41.38 -30.99 -8.41
CA GLU A 174 41.65 -31.84 -9.57
C GLU A 174 41.61 -30.99 -10.85
N GLU A 175 42.82 -30.66 -11.25
CA GLU A 175 43.29 -30.34 -12.58
C GLU A 175 42.82 -31.42 -13.57
N MET A 176 42.13 -31.04 -14.65
CA MET A 176 42.15 -31.82 -15.89
C MET A 176 41.91 -30.91 -17.09
N ASP A 177 43.04 -30.43 -17.60
CA ASP A 177 43.44 -30.41 -19.00
C ASP A 177 42.36 -30.26 -20.09
N ALA A 178 42.50 -29.13 -20.79
CA ALA A 178 42.66 -29.05 -22.24
C ALA A 178 42.17 -30.26 -23.06
N ASN A 179 41.16 -30.02 -23.91
CA ASN A 179 41.27 -30.55 -25.26
C ASN A 179 40.62 -29.62 -26.30
N ALA A 180 41.51 -29.02 -27.07
CA ALA A 180 41.22 -28.28 -28.28
C ALA A 180 40.90 -29.27 -29.41
N ALA A 181 39.81 -29.05 -30.15
CA ALA A 181 39.66 -29.52 -31.52
C ALA A 181 38.47 -28.84 -32.24
N LEU A 182 38.73 -27.68 -32.85
CA LEU A 182 38.36 -27.45 -34.26
C LEU A 182 39.17 -28.45 -35.13
N PRO A 183 38.90 -28.74 -36.43
CA PRO A 183 38.02 -28.13 -37.47
C PRO A 183 37.33 -29.27 -38.31
N PRO A 184 37.00 -29.18 -39.63
CA PRO A 184 36.93 -28.07 -40.59
C PRO A 184 35.51 -27.71 -41.10
#